data_AF-A0AAW9IVK2-F1
#
_entry.id   AF-A0AAW9IVK2-F1
#
_cell.length_a   1.000
_cell.length_b   1.000
_cell.length_c   1.000
_cell.angle_alpha   90.00
_cell.angle_beta   90.00
_cell.angle_gamma   90.00
#
_symmetry.space_group_name_H-M   'P 1'
#
loop_
_entity.id
_entity.type
_entity.pdbx_description
1 polymer ?
#
loop_
_entity_poly.entity_id
_entity_poly.type
_entity_poly.pdbx_seq_one_letter_code
_entity_poly.pdbx_strand_id
1 'polypeptide(L)'
;MSLGFQAILIGLVAFFGYFHNYAGSTMWNRPIIMATLTGLVLGDIKTGIMVGAALELAFLGAVPIGASNPPDMTAGSIIGTAFVIISNAQIGAAIALAIPVATLALLFNNLLMMFVLVWVAHLADKYAEEGNASKVEWLCRISAIGNM
;
A
#
# COMPACT_ATOMS: atom_id res chain seq x y z
N MET A 1 -19.72 -2.52 -15.43
CA MET A 1 -19.56 -1.31 -14.60
C MET A 1 -18.84 -0.24 -15.42
N SER A 2 -19.11 1.04 -15.20
CA SER A 2 -18.31 2.10 -15.86
C SER A 2 -16.87 2.08 -15.31
N LEU A 3 -15.90 2.38 -16.17
CA LEU A 3 -14.48 2.37 -15.81
C LEU A 3 -14.18 3.29 -14.61
N GLY A 4 -14.87 4.44 -14.54
CA GLY A 4 -14.74 5.38 -13.42
C GLY A 4 -15.22 4.81 -12.08
N PHE A 5 -16.27 3.99 -12.07
CA PHE A 5 -16.75 3.36 -10.85
C PHE A 5 -15.79 2.27 -10.35
N GLN A 6 -15.19 1.51 -11.27
CA GLN A 6 -14.15 0.54 -10.92
C GLN A 6 -12.90 1.21 -10.35
N ALA A 7 -12.47 2.34 -10.91
CA ALA A 7 -11.33 3.09 -10.40
C ALA A 7 -11.56 3.58 -8.95
N ILE A 8 -12.76 4.08 -8.64
CA ILE A 8 -13.11 4.49 -7.27
C ILE A 8 -13.08 3.29 -6.32
N LEU A 9 -13.64 2.14 -6.73
CA LEU A 9 -13.63 0.93 -5.90
C LEU A 9 -12.22 0.39 -5.67
N ILE A 10 -11.36 0.39 -6.70
CA ILE A 10 -9.94 0.02 -6.55
C ILE A 10 -9.23 0.99 -5.63
N GLY A 11 -9.54 2.29 -5.70
CA GLY A 11 -9.03 3.30 -4.76
C GLY A 11 -9.45 3.01 -3.31
N LEU A 12 -10.69 2.57 -3.08
CA LEU A 12 -11.16 2.14 -1.76
C LEU A 12 -10.46 0.86 -1.28
N VAL A 13 -10.18 -0.09 -2.18
CA VAL A 13 -9.38 -1.28 -1.87
C VAL A 13 -7.96 -0.87 -1.48
N ALA A 14 -7.32 0.02 -2.23
CA ALA A 14 -6.00 0.55 -1.88
C ALA A 14 -6.00 1.22 -0.50
N PHE A 15 -6.98 2.10 -0.24
CA PHE A 15 -7.15 2.74 1.07
C PHE A 15 -7.29 1.72 2.21
N PHE A 16 -8.10 0.67 2.02
CA PHE A 16 -8.24 -0.41 2.98
C PHE A 16 -6.92 -1.16 3.25
N GLY A 17 -6.14 -1.41 2.19
CA GLY A 17 -4.82 -2.03 2.30
C GLY A 17 -3.85 -1.20 3.14
N TYR A 18 -3.72 0.10 2.83
CA TYR A 18 -2.82 1.01 3.56
C TYR A 18 -3.27 1.31 5.00
N PHE A 19 -4.57 1.22 5.27
CA PHE A 19 -5.11 1.40 6.62
C PHE A 19 -4.62 0.35 7.64
N HIS A 20 -3.96 -0.73 7.20
CA HIS A 20 -3.43 -1.76 8.10
C HIS A 20 -2.46 -1.26 9.15
N ASN A 21 -1.67 -0.24 8.83
CA ASN A 21 -0.70 0.33 9.76
C ASN A 21 -1.41 1.03 10.92
N TYR A 22 -2.62 1.54 10.71
CA TYR A 22 -3.43 2.19 11.75
C TYR A 22 -4.16 1.19 12.65
N ALA A 23 -4.58 0.05 12.09
CA ALA A 23 -5.39 -0.95 12.78
C ALA A 23 -4.58 -1.95 13.63
N GLY A 24 -3.28 -1.72 13.82
CA GLY A 24 -2.43 -2.59 14.65
C GLY A 24 -1.75 -3.72 13.89
N SER A 25 -1.37 -3.51 12.62
CA SER A 25 -0.54 -4.44 11.83
C SER A 25 -1.19 -5.82 11.62
N THR A 26 -2.46 -5.82 11.22
CA THR A 26 -3.28 -7.01 10.96
C THR A 26 -2.87 -7.81 9.71
N MET A 27 -1.80 -7.42 9.01
CA MET A 27 -1.26 -8.07 7.81
C MET A 27 -2.28 -8.29 6.67
N TRP A 28 -3.39 -7.58 6.65
CA TRP A 28 -4.37 -7.69 5.56
C TRP A 28 -3.93 -6.99 4.26
N ASN A 29 -2.78 -6.29 4.27
CA ASN A 29 -2.13 -5.71 3.08
C ASN A 29 -1.36 -6.74 2.24
N ARG A 30 -1.35 -8.00 2.66
CA ARG A 30 -0.65 -9.09 1.97
C ARG A 30 -1.18 -9.26 0.54
N PRO A 31 -0.30 -9.57 -0.44
CA PRO A 31 -0.66 -9.78 -1.83
C PRO A 31 -1.90 -10.64 -2.06
N ILE A 32 -2.06 -11.73 -1.30
CA ILE A 32 -3.22 -12.61 -1.43
C ILE A 32 -4.56 -11.91 -1.15
N ILE A 33 -4.63 -11.02 -0.16
CA ILE A 33 -5.86 -10.30 0.19
C ILE A 33 -6.08 -9.15 -0.79
N MET A 34 -5.04 -8.40 -1.12
CA MET A 34 -5.16 -7.24 -2.01
C MET A 34 -5.49 -7.64 -3.45
N ALA A 35 -4.88 -8.71 -3.96
CA ALA A 35 -5.17 -9.22 -5.29
C ALA A 35 -6.57 -9.83 -5.40
N THR A 36 -7.04 -10.54 -4.36
CA THR A 36 -8.41 -11.08 -4.35
C THR A 36 -9.47 -9.99 -4.34
N LEU A 37 -9.29 -8.95 -3.52
CA LEU A 37 -10.18 -7.79 -3.50
C LEU A 37 -10.17 -7.04 -4.84
N THR A 38 -9.00 -6.89 -5.45
CA THR A 38 -8.86 -6.27 -6.78
C THR A 38 -9.58 -7.11 -7.86
N GLY A 39 -9.42 -8.43 -7.83
CA GLY A 39 -10.11 -9.34 -8.74
C GLY A 39 -11.63 -9.34 -8.56
N LEU A 40 -12.11 -9.21 -7.32
CA LEU A 40 -13.54 -9.04 -7.02
C LEU A 40 -14.11 -7.78 -7.66
N VAL A 41 -13.41 -6.64 -7.56
CA VAL A 41 -13.85 -5.37 -8.16
C VAL A 41 -13.85 -5.43 -9.69
N LEU A 42 -12.90 -6.16 -10.28
CA LEU A 42 -12.79 -6.34 -11.73
C LEU A 42 -13.68 -7.44 -12.30
N GLY A 43 -14.30 -8.26 -11.45
CA GLY A 43 -15.21 -9.33 -11.85
C GLY A 43 -14.56 -10.68 -12.15
N ASP A 44 -13.26 -10.84 -11.88
CA ASP A 44 -12.54 -12.11 -12.00
C ASP A 44 -11.75 -12.43 -10.73
N ILE A 45 -12.47 -13.02 -9.77
CA ILE A 45 -11.92 -13.45 -8.49
C ILE A 45 -10.92 -14.61 -8.67
N LYS A 46 -11.15 -15.52 -9.62
CA LYS A 46 -10.27 -16.69 -9.80
C LYS A 46 -8.87 -16.25 -10.21
N THR A 47 -8.80 -15.36 -11.20
CA THR A 47 -7.54 -14.78 -11.63
C THR A 47 -6.90 -13.94 -10.52
N GLY A 48 -7.70 -13.19 -9.75
CA GLY A 48 -7.22 -12.46 -8.57
C GLY A 48 -6.59 -13.35 -7.50
N ILE A 49 -7.20 -14.49 -7.16
CA ILE A 49 -6.63 -15.46 -6.21
C ILE A 49 -5.31 -16.04 -6.75
N MET A 50 -5.28 -16.43 -8.03
CA MET A 50 -4.07 -17.03 -8.62
C MET A 50 -2.90 -16.05 -8.68
N VAL A 51 -3.17 -14.79 -9.07
CA VAL A 51 -2.16 -13.72 -9.05
C VAL A 51 -1.71 -13.42 -7.62
N GLY A 52 -2.66 -13.34 -6.67
CA GLY A 52 -2.35 -13.13 -5.26
C GLY A 52 -1.43 -14.20 -4.68
N ALA A 53 -1.69 -15.48 -4.96
CA ALA A 53 -0.83 -16.58 -4.52
C ALA A 53 0.57 -16.50 -5.14
N ALA A 54 0.66 -16.15 -6.42
CA ALA A 54 1.94 -16.00 -7.11
C ALA A 54 2.76 -14.82 -6.56
N LEU A 55 2.12 -13.69 -6.29
CA LEU A 55 2.77 -12.52 -5.70
C LEU A 55 3.13 -12.73 -4.23
N GLU A 56 2.31 -13.46 -3.46
CA GLU A 56 2.62 -13.83 -2.09
C GLU A 56 3.93 -14.63 -2.00
N LEU A 57 4.12 -15.59 -2.92
CA LEU A 57 5.36 -16.35 -3.04
C LEU A 57 6.54 -15.47 -3.45
N ALA A 58 6.33 -14.54 -4.39
CA ALA A 58 7.37 -13.60 -4.83
C ALA A 58 7.82 -12.66 -3.71
N PHE A 59 6.90 -12.27 -2.84
CA PHE A 59 7.13 -11.33 -1.74
C PHE A 59 7.35 -12.00 -0.37
N LEU A 60 7.41 -13.33 -0.30
CA LEU A 60 7.49 -14.09 0.96
C LEU A 60 8.72 -13.71 1.81
N GLY A 61 9.81 -13.30 1.18
CA GLY A 61 11.05 -12.87 1.85
C GLY A 61 11.20 -11.36 2.06
N ALA A 62 10.25 -10.56 1.58
CA ALA A 62 10.34 -9.10 1.61
C ALA A 62 9.72 -8.57 2.92
N VAL A 63 10.50 -8.64 4.00
CA VAL A 63 10.11 -8.18 5.34
C VAL A 63 10.96 -6.95 5.71
N PRO A 64 10.38 -5.90 6.31
CA PRO A 64 11.18 -4.77 6.80
C PRO A 64 12.08 -5.21 7.94
N ILE A 65 13.38 -4.95 7.81
CA ILE A 65 14.39 -5.23 8.83
C ILE A 65 15.21 -3.95 9.04
N GLY A 66 15.18 -3.44 10.27
CA GLY A 66 15.84 -2.17 10.61
C GLY A 66 15.20 -0.99 9.88
N ALA A 67 16.02 -0.16 9.22
CA ALA A 67 15.57 0.98 8.42
C ALA A 67 15.32 0.64 6.94
N SER A 68 15.44 -0.63 6.56
CA SER A 68 15.19 -1.06 5.17
C SER A 68 13.71 -1.37 4.98
N ASN A 69 13.06 -0.59 4.12
CA ASN A 69 11.68 -0.83 3.70
C ASN A 69 11.67 -1.73 2.45
N PRO A 70 10.95 -2.87 2.47
CA PRO A 70 10.78 -3.72 1.30
C PRO A 70 9.88 -3.02 0.26
N PRO A 71 9.87 -3.49 -1.00
CA PRO A 71 8.99 -2.98 -2.03
C PRO A 71 7.51 -2.95 -1.60
N ASP A 72 6.76 -1.94 -2.05
CA ASP A 72 5.35 -1.78 -1.71
C ASP A 72 4.49 -2.88 -2.38
N MET A 73 4.23 -3.93 -1.61
CA MET A 73 3.46 -5.09 -2.03
C MET A 73 2.00 -4.75 -2.30
N THR A 74 1.44 -3.78 -1.59
CA THR A 74 0.03 -3.39 -1.72
C THR A 74 -0.18 -2.80 -3.11
N ALA A 75 0.62 -1.79 -3.47
CA ALA A 75 0.58 -1.17 -4.79
C ALA A 75 0.89 -2.18 -5.90
N GLY A 76 1.95 -2.97 -5.74
CA GLY A 76 2.36 -3.98 -6.72
C GLY A 76 1.26 -5.03 -6.98
N SER A 77 0.55 -5.45 -5.94
CA SER A 77 -0.49 -6.48 -6.04
C SER A 77 -1.77 -5.97 -6.69
N ILE A 78 -2.18 -4.74 -6.36
CA ILE A 78 -3.35 -4.12 -6.98
C ILE A 78 -3.09 -3.88 -8.47
N ILE A 79 -1.95 -3.26 -8.81
CA ILE A 79 -1.63 -2.91 -10.20
C ILE A 79 -1.34 -4.16 -11.04
N GLY A 80 -0.57 -5.12 -10.51
CA GLY A 80 -0.27 -6.37 -11.20
C GLY A 80 -1.52 -7.21 -11.48
N THR A 81 -2.43 -7.29 -10.52
CA THR A 81 -3.72 -8.00 -10.69
C THR A 81 -4.62 -7.29 -11.68
N ALA A 82 -4.73 -5.96 -11.59
CA ALA A 82 -5.53 -5.18 -12.51
C ALA A 82 -5.03 -5.32 -13.96
N PHE A 83 -3.72 -5.28 -14.17
CA PHE A 83 -3.12 -5.47 -15.49
C PHE A 83 -3.45 -6.84 -16.08
N VAL A 84 -3.28 -7.92 -15.32
CA VAL A 84 -3.56 -9.27 -15.82
C VAL A 84 -5.03 -9.44 -16.21
N ILE A 85 -5.96 -8.93 -15.40
CA ILE A 85 -7.39 -9.07 -15.65
C ILE A 85 -7.83 -8.20 -16.85
N ILE A 86 -7.34 -6.96 -16.95
CA ILE A 86 -7.74 -6.04 -18.03
C ILE A 86 -7.10 -6.46 -19.37
N SER A 87 -5.83 -6.84 -19.36
CA SER A 87 -5.08 -7.19 -20.58
C SER A 87 -5.21 -8.66 -20.97
N ASN A 88 -5.92 -9.48 -20.17
CA ASN A 88 -6.02 -10.93 -20.34
C ASN A 88 -4.64 -11.60 -20.49
N ALA A 89 -3.68 -11.11 -19.72
CA ALA A 89 -2.29 -11.55 -19.79
C ALA A 89 -2.06 -12.81 -18.94
N GLN A 90 -0.92 -13.46 -19.12
CA GLN A 90 -0.53 -14.58 -18.26
C GLN A 90 -0.18 -14.09 -16.84
N ILE A 91 -0.46 -14.89 -15.82
CA ILE A 91 -0.16 -14.59 -14.41
C ILE A 91 1.31 -14.21 -14.20
N GLY A 92 2.25 -14.82 -14.94
CA GLY A 92 3.68 -14.47 -14.85
C GLY A 92 3.98 -13.00 -15.21
N ALA A 93 3.16 -12.38 -16.07
CA ALA A 93 3.29 -10.96 -16.42
C ALA A 93 2.94 -10.04 -15.24
N ALA A 94 2.04 -10.47 -14.33
CA ALA A 94 1.78 -9.70 -13.10
C ALA A 94 3.04 -9.60 -12.25
N ILE A 95 3.80 -10.68 -12.08
CA ILE A 95 5.02 -10.67 -11.25
C ILE A 95 6.07 -9.74 -11.87
N ALA A 96 6.25 -9.82 -13.19
CA ALA A 96 7.22 -9.01 -13.92
C ALA A 96 6.94 -7.50 -13.81
N LEU A 97 5.67 -7.10 -13.78
CA LEU A 97 5.27 -5.69 -13.61
C LEU A 97 5.16 -5.27 -12.14
N ALA A 98 4.78 -6.19 -11.24
CA ALA A 98 4.55 -5.86 -9.84
C ALA A 98 5.83 -5.41 -9.14
N ILE A 99 6.99 -6.01 -9.44
CA ILE A 99 8.26 -5.66 -8.77
C ILE A 99 8.71 -4.22 -9.09
N PRO A 100 8.81 -3.80 -10.37
CA PRO A 100 9.15 -2.42 -10.72
C PRO A 100 8.15 -1.41 -10.13
N VAL A 101 6.85 -1.71 -10.24
CA VAL A 101 5.79 -0.82 -9.74
C VAL A 101 5.83 -0.70 -8.21
N ALA A 102 6.01 -1.81 -7.49
CA ALA A 102 6.16 -1.82 -6.03
C ALA A 102 7.37 -1.01 -5.57
N THR A 103 8.45 -1.05 -6.34
CA THR A 103 9.67 -0.27 -6.05
C THR A 103 9.44 1.21 -6.30
N LEU A 104 8.77 1.58 -7.38
CA LEU A 104 8.41 2.97 -7.68
C LEU A 104 7.45 3.55 -6.63
N ALA A 105 6.44 2.79 -6.23
CA ALA A 105 5.50 3.19 -5.18
C ALA A 105 6.24 3.41 -3.85
N LEU A 106 7.15 2.50 -3.49
CA LEU A 106 8.00 2.66 -2.32
C LEU A 106 8.86 3.94 -2.39
N LEU A 107 9.51 4.21 -3.52
CA LEU A 107 10.33 5.41 -3.70
C LEU A 107 9.49 6.67 -3.52
N PHE A 108 8.28 6.68 -4.08
CA PHE A 108 7.36 7.81 -3.96
C PHE A 108 6.91 8.00 -2.50
N ASN A 109 6.53 6.93 -1.81
CA ASN A 109 6.16 6.98 -0.39
C ASN A 109 7.31 7.46 0.50
N ASN A 110 8.53 6.96 0.28
CA ASN A 110 9.71 7.40 1.03
C ASN A 110 10.03 8.89 0.78
N LEU A 111 9.88 9.37 -0.45
CA LEU A 111 10.07 10.79 -0.76
C LEU A 111 9.02 11.65 -0.06
N LEU A 112 7.74 11.27 -0.13
CA LEU A 112 6.67 11.98 0.56
C LEU A 112 6.90 12.01 2.07
N MET A 113 7.25 10.86 2.66
CA MET A 113 7.63 10.76 4.06
C MET A 113 8.77 11.70 4.42
N MET A 114 9.82 11.75 3.61
CA MET A 114 10.99 12.59 3.90
C MET A 114 10.61 14.06 4.04
N PHE A 115 9.70 14.57 3.21
CA PHE A 115 9.24 15.97 3.33
C PHE A 115 8.22 16.16 4.45
N VAL A 116 7.23 15.25 4.56
CA VAL A 116 6.11 15.38 5.49
C VAL A 116 6.56 15.14 6.94
N LEU A 117 7.33 14.08 7.21
CA LEU A 117 7.82 13.77 8.56
C LEU A 117 8.76 14.86 9.07
N VAL A 118 9.66 15.39 8.23
CA VAL A 118 10.55 16.48 8.64
C VAL A 118 9.76 17.73 8.99
N TRP A 119 8.72 18.06 8.22
CA TRP A 119 7.85 19.18 8.54
C TRP A 119 7.04 18.96 9.82
N VAL A 120 6.47 17.77 10.02
CA VAL A 120 5.72 17.41 11.23
C VAL A 120 6.63 17.38 12.46
N ALA A 121 7.87 16.91 12.33
CA ALA A 121 8.83 16.88 13.42
C ALA A 121 9.14 18.29 13.94
N HIS A 122 9.48 19.24 13.06
CA HIS A 122 9.70 20.63 13.47
C HIS A 122 8.45 21.27 14.10
N LEU A 123 7.25 20.89 13.64
CA LEU A 123 6.01 21.39 14.20
C LEU A 123 5.70 20.76 15.58
N ALA A 124 6.04 19.48 15.76
CA ALA A 124 5.92 18.79 17.04
C ALA A 124 6.87 19.38 18.08
N ASP A 125 8.12 19.68 17.72
CA ASP A 125 9.10 20.32 18.60
C ASP A 125 8.58 21.68 19.11
N LYS A 126 8.02 22.50 18.20
CA LYS A 126 7.41 23.79 18.56
C LYS A 126 6.25 23.65 19.55
N TYR A 127 5.35 22.68 19.34
CA TYR A 127 4.22 22.48 20.27
C TYR A 127 4.62 21.81 21.59
N ALA A 128 5.73 21.06 21.60
CA ALA A 128 6.33 20.54 22.81
C ALA A 128 6.92 21.67 23.68
N GLU A 129 7.59 22.66 23.07
CA GLU A 129 8.07 23.86 23.77
C GLU A 129 6.93 24.70 24.35
N GLU A 130 5.78 24.75 23.66
CA GLU A 130 4.55 25.42 24.15
C GLU A 130 3.83 24.63 25.26
N GLY A 131 4.29 23.42 25.62
CA GLY A 131 3.68 22.57 26.65
C GLY A 131 2.29 22.00 26.28
N ASN A 132 1.92 21.99 25.00
CA ASN A 132 0.59 21.58 24.55
C ASN A 132 0.54 20.10 24.13
N ALA A 133 0.31 19.22 25.10
CA ALA A 133 0.26 17.77 24.88
C ALA A 133 -0.80 17.32 23.85
N SER A 134 -1.97 17.98 23.80
CA SER A 134 -3.03 17.61 22.85
C SER A 134 -2.65 17.88 21.39
N LYS A 135 -1.91 18.98 21.12
CA LYS A 135 -1.44 19.28 19.76
C LYS A 135 -0.34 18.32 19.30
N VAL A 136 0.54 17.92 20.22
CA VAL A 136 1.58 16.92 19.95
C VAL A 136 0.96 15.56 19.67
N GLU A 137 -0.04 15.12 20.45
CA GLU A 137 -0.76 13.86 20.20
C GLU A 137 -1.46 13.89 18.84
N TRP A 138 -2.12 15.00 18.51
CA TRP A 138 -2.80 15.14 17.22
C TRP A 138 -1.82 15.08 16.04
N LEU A 139 -0.66 15.71 16.16
CA LEU A 139 0.40 15.59 15.16
C LEU A 139 0.95 14.19 15.04
N CYS A 140 1.18 13.49 16.15
CA CYS A 140 1.60 12.08 16.11
C CYS A 140 0.59 11.19 15.39
N ARG A 141 -0.71 11.44 15.56
CA ARG A 141 -1.77 10.72 14.83
C ARG A 141 -1.74 11.00 13.33
N ILE A 142 -1.33 12.20 12.91
CA ILE A 142 -1.21 12.58 11.49
C ILE A 142 0.10 12.08 10.89
N SER A 143 1.21 12.12 11.62
CA SER A 143 2.45 11.49 11.16
C SER A 143 2.31 9.97 11.01
N ALA A 144 1.45 9.35 11.82
CA ALA A 144 1.10 7.93 11.65
C ALA A 144 0.39 7.65 10.32
N ILE A 145 -0.27 8.64 9.71
CA ILE A 145 -0.82 8.56 8.34
C ILE A 145 0.30 8.61 7.30
N GLY A 146 1.39 9.32 7.59
CA GLY A 146 2.59 9.29 6.75
C GLY A 146 3.29 7.94 6.74
N ASN A 147 3.18 7.16 7.83
CA ASN A 147 3.66 5.77 8.00
C ASN A 147 2.78 4.68 7.37
N MET A 148 1.84 5.07 6.49
CA MET A 148 0.98 4.16 5.75
C MET A 148 1.63 3.67 4.46
#